data_AF-A0A1B8QI12-F1
#
_entry.id   AF-A0A1B8QI12-F1
#
_cell.length_a   1.000
_cell.length_b   1.000
_cell.length_c   1.000
_cell.angle_alpha   90.00
_cell.angle_beta   90.00
_cell.angle_gamma   90.00
#
_symmetry.space_group_name_H-M   'P 1'
#
loop_
_entity.id
_entity.type
_entity.pdbx_description
1 polymer ?
#
loop_
_entity_poly.entity_id
_entity_poly.type
_entity_poly.pdbx_seq_one_letter_code
_entity_poly.pdbx_strand_id
1 'polypeptide(L)'
;MPQPTDGVWQLYGTLGCHLCDEAAQLLRYAQAVTRFDWRVLDIADLPDAQMLALADKIPVLATPRGILCYPFTLPEIVQHAGG
;
A
#
# COMPACT_ATOMS: atom_id res chain seq x y z
N MET A 1 -3.29 -13.16 -1.03
CA MET A 1 -3.01 -11.73 -1.17
C MET A 1 -1.51 -11.55 -1.07
N PRO A 2 -0.90 -10.64 -1.84
CA PRO A 2 0.54 -10.51 -1.85
C PRO A 2 1.05 -10.04 -0.48
N GLN A 3 2.21 -10.54 -0.08
CA GLN A 3 2.82 -10.26 1.23
C GLN A 3 4.15 -9.53 1.03
N PRO A 4 4.50 -8.58 1.92
CA PRO A 4 5.79 -7.91 1.83
C PRO A 4 6.90 -8.91 2.13
N THR A 5 7.78 -9.13 1.16
CA THR A 5 8.85 -10.13 1.21
C THR A 5 10.08 -9.67 2.00
N ASP A 6 10.25 -8.36 2.21
CA ASP A 6 11.53 -7.77 2.65
C ASP A 6 11.37 -6.78 3.82
N GLY A 7 10.27 -6.83 4.56
CA GLY A 7 9.94 -5.86 5.62
C GLY A 7 9.58 -4.44 5.13
N VAL A 8 9.88 -4.13 3.86
CA VAL A 8 9.45 -2.92 3.15
C VAL A 8 7.97 -3.04 2.79
N TRP A 9 7.19 -2.01 3.10
CA TRP A 9 5.75 -1.97 2.83
C TRP A 9 5.49 -1.80 1.33
N GLN A 10 4.38 -2.36 0.86
CA GLN A 10 4.05 -2.35 -0.56
C GLN A 10 2.69 -1.69 -0.77
N LEU A 11 2.67 -0.57 -1.49
CA LEU A 11 1.44 0.03 -1.99
C LEU A 11 1.17 -0.51 -3.40
N TYR A 12 0.21 -1.42 -3.52
CA TYR A 12 -0.27 -1.92 -4.80
C TYR A 12 -1.20 -0.89 -5.42
N GLY A 13 -0.87 -0.47 -6.63
CA GLY A 13 -1.61 0.53 -7.39
C GLY A 13 -1.36 0.39 -8.87
N THR A 14 -1.78 1.39 -9.65
CA THR A 14 -1.39 1.49 -11.06
C THR A 14 -1.25 2.95 -11.46
N LEU A 15 -0.46 3.23 -12.49
CA LEU A 15 -0.23 4.57 -13.00
C LEU A 15 -1.54 5.23 -13.46
N GLY A 16 -1.70 6.53 -13.15
CA GLY A 16 -2.88 7.31 -13.51
C GLY A 16 -4.12 7.04 -12.63
N CYS A 17 -3.98 6.26 -11.55
CA CYS A 17 -5.06 6.05 -10.59
C CYS A 17 -5.05 7.14 -9.50
N HIS A 18 -6.07 8.00 -9.50
CA HIS A 18 -6.21 9.09 -8.53
C HIS A 18 -6.18 8.62 -7.07
N LEU A 19 -6.88 7.53 -6.76
CA LEU A 19 -6.92 6.98 -5.40
C LEU A 19 -5.53 6.49 -4.95
N CYS A 20 -4.73 5.94 -5.87
CA CYS A 20 -3.37 5.51 -5.57
C CYS A 20 -2.47 6.71 -5.22
N ASP A 21 -2.65 7.85 -5.89
CA ASP A 21 -1.94 9.09 -5.57
C ASP A 21 -2.31 9.59 -4.16
N GLU A 22 -3.59 9.57 -3.81
CA GLU A 22 -4.07 9.94 -2.46
C GLU A 22 -3.48 9.02 -1.38
N ALA A 23 -3.51 7.70 -1.60
CA ALA A 23 -2.92 6.72 -0.70
C ALA A 23 -1.40 6.91 -0.53
N ALA A 24 -0.68 7.21 -1.62
CA ALA A 24 0.74 7.51 -1.57
C ALA A 24 1.05 8.82 -0.81
N GLN A 25 0.15 9.81 -0.84
CA GLN A 25 0.28 11.01 -0.01
C GLN A 25 0.05 10.70 1.48
N LEU A 26 -0.94 9.87 1.82
CA LEU A 26 -1.16 9.43 3.20
C LEU A 26 0.07 8.71 3.79
N LEU A 27 0.72 7.86 3.01
CA LEU A 27 1.98 7.20 3.41
C LEU A 27 3.11 8.20 3.65
N ARG A 28 3.24 9.24 2.81
CA ARG A 28 4.23 10.31 3.02
C ARG A 28 3.97 11.10 4.30
N TYR A 29 2.71 11.40 4.60
CA TYR A 29 2.35 12.03 5.87
C TYR A 29 2.66 11.12 7.07
N ALA A 30 2.41 9.82 6.96
CA ALA A 30 2.76 8.87 8.01
C ALA A 30 4.27 8.77 8.24
N GLN A 31 5.08 8.79 7.17
CA GLN A 31 6.55 8.80 7.27
C GLN A 31 7.10 10.02 8.02
N ALA A 32 6.36 11.13 8.06
CA ALA A 32 6.73 12.30 8.86
C ALA A 32 6.53 12.07 10.38
N VAL A 33 5.73 11.07 10.77
CA VAL A 33 5.37 10.78 12.16
C VAL A 33 6.07 9.52 12.69
N THR A 34 6.27 8.52 11.83
CA THR A 34 6.86 7.22 12.20
C THR A 34 7.73 6.67 11.08
N ARG A 35 8.74 5.86 11.44
CA ARG A 35 9.73 5.35 10.48
C ARG A 35 9.29 4.01 9.91
N PHE A 36 9.11 3.98 8.60
CA PHE A 36 8.97 2.75 7.82
C PHE A 36 9.37 3.04 6.37
N ASP A 37 9.89 2.03 5.70
CA ASP A 37 10.17 2.07 4.27
C ASP A 37 8.99 1.51 3.50
N TRP A 38 8.66 2.12 2.36
CA TRP A 38 7.61 1.63 1.49
C TRP A 38 7.95 1.90 0.02
N ARG A 39 7.34 1.12 -0.86
CA ARG A 39 7.44 1.29 -2.32
C ARG A 39 6.08 1.09 -2.98
N VAL A 40 5.92 1.70 -4.15
CA VAL A 40 4.78 1.40 -5.03
C VAL A 40 5.11 0.17 -5.87
N LEU A 41 4.14 -0.72 -6.02
CA LEU A 41 4.17 -1.81 -6.99
C LEU A 41 3.01 -1.61 -7.96
N ASP A 42 3.32 -1.47 -9.26
CA ASP A 42 2.30 -1.43 -10.29
C ASP A 42 1.72 -2.83 -10.46
N ILE A 43 0.40 -2.95 -10.32
CA ILE A 43 -0.27 -4.24 -10.51
C ILE A 43 -0.17 -4.72 -11.95
N ALA A 44 0.10 -3.84 -12.92
CA ALA A 44 0.33 -4.19 -14.31
C ALA A 44 1.62 -5.02 -14.52
N ASP A 45 2.57 -4.95 -13.58
CA ASP A 45 3.81 -5.74 -13.61
C ASP A 45 3.65 -7.12 -12.92
N LEU A 46 2.48 -7.41 -12.36
CA LEU A 46 2.21 -8.67 -11.66
C LEU A 46 1.69 -9.75 -12.62
N PRO A 47 1.81 -11.05 -12.28
CA PRO A 47 1.14 -12.12 -13.03
C PRO A 47 -0.37 -11.87 -13.13
N ASP A 48 -0.96 -12.17 -14.29
CA ASP A 48 -2.37 -11.86 -14.63
C ASP A 48 -3.37 -12.19 -13.52
N ALA A 49 -3.24 -13.37 -12.90
CA ALA A 49 -4.14 -13.79 -11.83
C ALA A 49 -4.09 -12.87 -10.59
N GLN A 50 -2.91 -12.33 -10.27
CA GLN A 50 -2.73 -11.37 -9.16
C GLN A 50 -3.21 -9.98 -9.55
N MET A 51 -2.88 -9.53 -10.77
CA MET A 51 -3.36 -8.26 -11.31
C MET A 51 -4.89 -8.21 -11.27
N LEU A 52 -5.56 -9.22 -11.82
CA LEU A 52 -7.04 -9.32 -11.84
C LEU A 52 -7.64 -9.34 -10.43
N ALA A 53 -6.97 -10.00 -9.48
CA ALA A 53 -7.45 -10.06 -8.09
C ALA A 53 -7.32 -8.73 -7.33
N LEU A 54 -6.51 -7.78 -7.83
CA LEU A 54 -6.26 -6.47 -7.23
C LEU A 54 -6.91 -5.32 -8.01
N ALA A 55 -7.24 -5.50 -9.29
CA ALA A 55 -7.71 -4.45 -10.19
C ALA A 55 -8.91 -3.65 -9.66
N ASP A 56 -9.80 -4.28 -8.88
CA ASP A 56 -10.98 -3.67 -8.27
C ASP A 56 -10.77 -3.21 -6.81
N LYS A 57 -9.56 -3.39 -6.27
CA LYS A 57 -9.22 -3.13 -4.86
C LYS A 57 -8.13 -2.09 -4.67
N ILE A 58 -7.40 -1.73 -5.73
CA ILE A 58 -6.34 -0.73 -5.61
C ILE A 58 -6.91 0.64 -5.17
N PRO A 59 -6.20 1.37 -4.30
CA PRO A 59 -4.92 1.02 -3.70
C PRO A 59 -5.03 0.02 -2.53
N VAL A 60 -4.08 -0.90 -2.46
CA VAL A 60 -3.93 -1.84 -1.33
C VAL A 60 -2.56 -1.69 -0.70
N LEU A 61 -2.50 -1.46 0.60
CA LEU A 61 -1.26 -1.34 1.35
C LEU A 61 -0.99 -2.64 2.11
N ALA A 62 0.11 -3.32 1.76
CA ALA A 62 0.60 -4.47 2.49
C ALA A 62 1.76 -4.06 3.42
N THR A 63 1.63 -4.42 4.69
CA THR A 63 2.57 -4.13 5.78
C THR A 63 2.99 -5.43 6.46
N PRO A 64 4.08 -5.47 7.23
CA PRO A 64 4.44 -6.64 8.04
C PRO A 64 3.34 -7.09 9.02
N ARG A 65 2.46 -6.17 9.43
CA ARG A 65 1.38 -6.43 10.40
C ARG A 65 0.06 -6.85 9.75
N GLY A 66 -0.07 -6.75 8.43
CA GLY A 66 -1.30 -7.05 7.72
C GLY A 66 -1.53 -6.15 6.50
N ILE A 67 -2.75 -6.21 5.98
CA ILE A 67 -3.15 -5.51 4.75
C ILE A 67 -4.23 -4.48 5.08
N LEU A 68 -4.11 -3.29 4.49
CA LEU A 68 -5.11 -2.24 4.51
C LEU A 68 -5.63 -2.03 3.08
N CYS A 69 -6.93 -2.24 2.89
CA CYS A 69 -7.61 -1.92 1.63
C CYS A 69 -8.15 -0.50 1.72
N TYR A 70 -8.03 0.28 0.66
CA TYR A 70 -8.60 1.63 0.64
C TYR A 70 -10.13 1.59 0.78
N PRO A 71 -10.74 2.55 1.50
CA PRO A 71 -10.12 3.68 2.20
C PRO A 71 -9.45 3.27 3.51
N PHE A 72 -8.27 3.84 3.76
CA PHE A 72 -7.58 3.79 5.06
C PHE A 72 -7.11 5.19 5.46
N THR A 73 -6.85 5.36 6.75
CA THR A 73 -6.56 6.66 7.38
C THR A 73 -5.14 6.76 7.90
N LEU A 74 -4.67 7.99 8.14
CA LEU A 74 -3.35 8.23 8.72
C LEU A 74 -3.12 7.48 10.06
N PRO A 75 -4.08 7.46 11.01
CA PRO A 75 -3.92 6.69 12.25
C PRO A 75 -3.77 5.17 12.02
N GLU A 76 -4.50 4.58 11.07
CA GLU A 76 -4.37 3.15 10.74
C GLU A 76 -2.96 2.84 10.21
N ILE A 77 -2.44 3.69 9.32
CA ILE A 77 -1.07 3.55 8.80
C ILE A 77 -0.05 3.65 9.95
N VAL A 78 -0.19 4.64 10.84
CA VAL A 78 0.73 4.81 11.98
C VAL A 78 0.66 3.62 12.94
N GLN A 79 -0.53 3.10 13.21
CA GLN A 79 -0.71 1.91 14.04
C GLN A 79 0.04 0.71 13.46
N HIS A 80 0.02 0.54 12.13
CA HIS A 80 0.75 -0.52 11.44
C HIS A 80 2.27 -0.36 11.51
N ALA A 81 2.79 0.87 11.65
CA ALA A 81 4.23 1.15 11.72
C ALA A 81 4.84 0.82 13.09
N GLY A 82 4.00 0.54 14.10
CA GLY A 82 4.43 0.37 15.47
C GLY A 82 4.21 1.67 16.24
N GLY A 83 2.96 1.86 16.69
CA GLY A 83 2.68 2.80 17.78
C GLY A 83 3.50 2.49 19.02
#